data_AF-A0A127Q8F8-F1
#
_entry.id   AF-A0A127Q8F8-F1
#
_cell.length_a   1.000
_cell.length_b   1.000
_cell.length_c   1.000
_cell.angle_alpha   90.00
_cell.angle_beta   90.00
_cell.angle_gamma   90.00
#
_symmetry.space_group_name_H-M   'P 1'
#
loop_
_entity.id
_entity.type
_entity.pdbx_description
1 polymer ?
#
loop_
_entity_poly.entity_id
_entity_poly.type
_entity_poly.pdbx_seq_one_letter_code
_entity_poly.pdbx_strand_id
1 'polypeptide(L)'
;MPHQEAIQLLRGAVGALHNTPAGIAALCRTWRAQTALLSALPPRFAGVAENILCRLESASLFSEESCSYSQHDQLAHLGAWLDQAQLALQKSASV
;
A
#
# COMPACT_ATOMS: atom_id res chain seq x y z
N MET A 1 15.15 8.09 -10.20
CA MET A 1 15.02 7.81 -8.75
C MET A 1 14.14 6.57 -8.58
N PRO A 2 14.72 5.37 -8.39
CA PRO A 2 13.96 4.11 -8.43
C PRO A 2 12.80 4.07 -7.40
N HIS A 3 12.97 4.72 -6.25
CA HIS A 3 11.93 4.84 -5.22
C HIS A 3 10.72 5.68 -5.64
N GLN A 4 10.94 6.74 -6.44
CA GLN A 4 9.86 7.60 -6.96
C GLN A 4 8.97 6.82 -7.91
N GLU A 5 9.58 6.04 -8.81
CA GLU A 5 8.88 5.21 -9.78
C GLU A 5 8.06 4.11 -9.10
N ALA A 6 8.62 3.48 -8.06
CA ALA A 6 7.91 2.52 -7.22
C ALA A 6 6.68 3.15 -6.54
N ILE A 7 6.79 4.36 -5.98
CA ILE A 7 5.66 5.06 -5.36
C ILE A 7 4.57 5.37 -6.40
N GLN A 8 4.93 5.85 -7.59
CA GLN A 8 3.96 6.15 -8.64
C GLN A 8 3.24 4.88 -9.12
N LEU A 9 3.96 3.77 -9.26
CA LEU A 9 3.39 2.47 -9.59
C LEU A 9 2.37 2.03 -8.53
N LEU A 10 2.72 2.14 -7.25
CA LEU A 10 1.81 1.77 -6.15
C LEU A 10 0.57 2.67 -6.09
N ARG A 11 0.71 3.99 -6.31
CA ARG A 11 -0.46 4.89 -6.41
C ARG A 11 -1.39 4.49 -7.56
N GLY A 12 -0.82 4.17 -8.72
CA GLY A 12 -1.58 3.67 -9.87
C GLY A 12 -2.31 2.37 -9.54
N ALA A 13 -1.64 1.42 -8.87
CA ALA A 13 -2.24 0.15 -8.47
C ALA A 13 -3.38 0.31 -7.45
N VAL A 14 -3.25 1.23 -6.49
CA VAL A 14 -4.33 1.56 -5.53
C VAL A 14 -5.51 2.21 -6.24
N GLY A 15 -5.27 3.15 -7.16
CA GLY A 15 -6.33 3.85 -7.91
C GLY A 15 -7.04 2.98 -8.95
N ALA A 16 -6.33 2.00 -9.53
CA ALA A 16 -6.88 1.04 -10.47
C ALA A 16 -7.45 -0.23 -9.80
N LEU A 17 -7.43 -0.30 -8.46
CA LEU A 17 -7.91 -1.47 -7.73
C LEU A 17 -9.41 -1.64 -7.94
N HIS A 18 -9.80 -2.78 -8.50
CA HIS A 18 -11.20 -3.21 -8.51
C HIS A 18 -11.51 -4.06 -7.28
N ASN A 19 -12.71 -3.92 -6.72
CA ASN A 19 -13.20 -4.68 -5.56
C ASN A 19 -13.41 -6.17 -5.89
N THR A 20 -12.31 -6.86 -6.17
CA THR A 20 -12.25 -8.27 -6.50
C THR A 20 -11.12 -8.90 -5.68
N PRO A 21 -11.29 -10.13 -5.17
CA PRO A 21 -10.23 -10.83 -4.45
C PRO A 21 -8.93 -10.93 -5.27
N ALA A 22 -9.05 -11.11 -6.59
CA ALA A 22 -7.91 -11.15 -7.51
C ALA A 22 -7.18 -9.79 -7.58
N GLY A 23 -7.90 -8.67 -7.65
CA GLY A 23 -7.32 -7.33 -7.64
C GLY A 23 -6.58 -7.04 -6.35
N ILE A 24 -7.18 -7.39 -5.21
CA ILE A 24 -6.58 -7.20 -3.87
C ILE A 24 -5.29 -8.01 -3.74
N ALA A 25 -5.31 -9.29 -4.13
CA ALA A 25 -4.12 -10.13 -4.11
C ALA A 25 -3.02 -9.63 -5.07
N ALA A 26 -3.39 -9.07 -6.23
CA ALA A 26 -2.46 -8.46 -7.17
C ALA A 26 -1.80 -7.20 -6.59
N LEU A 27 -2.55 -6.34 -5.91
CA LEU A 27 -2.04 -5.16 -5.21
C LEU A 27 -1.04 -5.57 -4.12
N CYS A 28 -1.40 -6.53 -3.27
CA CYS A 28 -0.53 -6.97 -2.17
C CYS A 28 0.79 -7.56 -2.69
N ARG A 29 0.73 -8.37 -3.77
CA ARG A 29 1.93 -8.88 -4.44
C ARG A 29 2.79 -7.77 -5.02
N THR A 30 2.19 -6.82 -5.73
CA THR A 30 2.88 -5.67 -6.30
C THR A 30 3.59 -4.86 -5.21
N TRP A 31 2.93 -4.65 -4.08
CA TRP A 31 3.49 -3.92 -2.95
C TRP A 31 4.69 -4.65 -2.32
N ARG A 32 4.54 -5.94 -2.02
CA ARG A 32 5.60 -6.78 -1.45
C ARG A 32 6.81 -6.93 -2.40
N ALA A 33 6.60 -6.80 -3.71
CA ALA A 33 7.69 -6.80 -4.69
C ALA A 33 8.60 -5.55 -4.59
N GLN A 34 8.11 -4.44 -4.01
CA GLN A 34 8.89 -3.21 -3.83
C GLN A 34 9.83 -3.28 -2.63
N THR A 35 10.67 -4.31 -2.59
CA THR A 35 11.65 -4.53 -1.51
C THR A 35 12.65 -3.39 -1.40
N ALA A 36 13.13 -2.85 -2.53
CA ALA A 36 14.03 -1.70 -2.54
C ALA A 36 13.40 -0.44 -1.90
N LEU A 37 12.11 -0.20 -2.16
CA LEU A 37 11.35 0.89 -1.54
C LEU A 37 11.24 0.68 -0.03
N LEU A 38 10.85 -0.52 0.39
CA LEU A 38 10.66 -0.85 1.80
C LEU A 38 11.99 -0.82 2.58
N SER A 39 13.10 -1.25 1.97
CA SER A 39 14.44 -1.19 2.59
C SER A 39 14.98 0.24 2.71
N ALA A 40 14.57 1.17 1.84
CA ALA A 40 14.97 2.57 1.94
C ALA A 40 14.19 3.36 3.02
N LEU A 41 13.06 2.81 3.48
CA LEU A 41 12.21 3.41 4.50
C LEU A 41 12.59 2.90 5.91
N PRO A 42 12.26 3.66 6.97
CA PRO A 42 12.41 3.17 8.33
C PRO A 42 11.61 1.87 8.56
N PRO A 43 12.12 0.90 9.35
CA PRO A 43 11.55 -0.45 9.47
C PRO A 43 10.09 -0.48 9.95
N ARG A 44 9.66 0.55 10.68
CA ARG A 44 8.25 0.74 11.10
C ARG A 44 7.27 0.85 9.92
N PHE A 45 7.70 1.37 8.77
CA PHE A 45 6.84 1.52 7.59
C PHE A 45 6.43 0.17 7.00
N ALA A 46 7.34 -0.81 6.98
CA ALA A 46 7.04 -2.15 6.49
C ALA A 46 5.95 -2.81 7.34
N GLY A 47 6.04 -2.69 8.68
CA GLY A 47 5.01 -3.23 9.58
C GLY A 47 3.63 -2.59 9.39
N VAL A 48 3.59 -1.27 9.20
CA VAL A 48 2.32 -0.54 8.96
C VAL A 48 1.72 -0.93 7.60
N ALA A 49 2.54 -0.96 6.54
CA ALA A 49 2.07 -1.39 5.21
C ALA A 49 1.47 -2.79 5.28
N GLU A 50 2.18 -3.72 5.93
CA GLU A 50 1.75 -5.10 6.00
C GLU A 50 0.47 -5.30 6.81
N ASN A 51 0.27 -4.49 7.86
CA ASN A 51 -0.99 -4.49 8.60
C ASN A 51 -2.18 -4.08 7.72
N ILE A 52 -2.01 -3.02 6.92
CA ILE A 52 -3.07 -2.53 6.01
C ILE A 52 -3.37 -3.56 4.93
N LEU A 53 -2.33 -4.15 4.32
CA LEU A 53 -2.47 -5.20 3.29
C LEU A 53 -3.16 -6.45 3.84
N CYS A 54 -2.77 -6.94 5.01
CA CYS A 54 -3.36 -8.12 5.63
C CYS A 54 -4.85 -7.94 5.95
N ARG A 55 -5.24 -6.74 6.41
CA ARG A 55 -6.65 -6.40 6.60
C ARG A 55 -7.41 -6.34 5.28
N LEU A 56 -6.77 -5.88 4.19
CA LEU A 56 -7.38 -5.76 2.85
C LEU A 56 -7.62 -7.15 2.24
N GLU A 57 -6.63 -8.05 2.35
CA GLU A 57 -6.75 -9.46 1.95
C GLU A 57 -7.86 -10.15 2.74
N SER A 58 -7.92 -9.94 4.05
CA SER A 58 -8.99 -10.50 4.90
C SER A 58 -10.37 -9.94 4.50
N ALA A 59 -10.49 -8.64 4.27
CA ALA A 59 -11.74 -8.01 3.83
C ALA A 59 -12.24 -8.57 2.48
N SER A 60 -11.34 -9.07 1.63
CA SER A 60 -11.69 -9.73 0.37
C SER A 60 -12.27 -11.14 0.55
N LEU A 61 -11.94 -11.81 1.66
CA LEU A 61 -12.36 -13.18 1.97
C LEU A 61 -13.69 -13.24 2.73
N PHE A 62 -14.01 -12.21 3.52
CA PHE A 62 -15.21 -12.12 4.35
C PHE A 62 -16.19 -11.09 3.77
N SER A 63 -16.84 -11.42 2.65
CA SER A 63 -17.72 -10.51 1.89
C SER A 63 -19.20 -10.67 2.28
N GLU A 64 -19.51 -10.65 3.57
CA GLU A 64 -20.90 -10.62 4.06
C GLU A 64 -21.10 -9.28 4.81
N GLU A 65 -21.79 -8.34 4.15
CA GLU A 65 -22.51 -7.19 4.74
C GLU A 65 -21.76 -5.91 5.20
N SER A 66 -20.44 -5.72 5.01
CA SER A 66 -19.78 -4.46 5.44
C SER A 66 -18.80 -3.79 4.46
N CYS A 67 -18.78 -4.23 3.19
CA CYS A 67 -17.71 -3.92 2.24
C CYS A 67 -17.61 -2.45 1.77
N SER A 68 -18.65 -1.63 1.92
CA SER A 68 -18.63 -0.27 1.37
C SER A 68 -17.96 0.79 2.26
N TYR A 69 -17.77 0.54 3.56
CA TYR A 69 -17.21 1.54 4.47
C TYR A 69 -15.76 1.24 4.86
N SER A 70 -15.39 -0.02 5.09
CA SER A 70 -14.03 -0.39 5.52
C SER A 70 -13.01 -0.38 4.37
N GLN A 71 -13.40 -0.74 3.15
CA GLN A 71 -12.44 -0.87 2.05
C GLN A 71 -11.93 0.47 1.53
N HIS A 72 -12.82 1.46 1.35
CA HIS A 72 -12.41 2.78 0.89
C HIS A 72 -11.47 3.45 1.91
N ASP A 73 -11.77 3.27 3.21
CA ASP A 73 -10.91 3.73 4.29
C ASP A 73 -9.53 3.04 4.28
N GLN A 74 -9.46 1.74 3.99
CA GLN A 74 -8.19 1.05 3.82
C GLN A 74 -7.38 1.54 2.62
N LEU A 75 -8.03 1.87 1.50
CA LEU A 75 -7.34 2.46 0.34
C LEU A 75 -6.86 3.87 0.64
N ALA A 76 -7.64 4.66 1.38
CA ALA A 76 -7.22 5.96 1.87
C ALA A 76 -6.01 5.84 2.81
N HIS A 77 -5.98 4.84 3.69
CA HIS A 77 -4.82 4.54 4.53
C HIS A 77 -3.57 4.15 3.73
N LEU A 78 -3.72 3.39 2.64
CA LEU A 78 -2.59 3.11 1.73
C LEU A 78 -2.10 4.38 1.02
N GLY A 79 -3.01 5.25 0.59
CA GLY A 79 -2.67 6.56 0.03
C GLY A 79 -1.86 7.41 1.02
N ALA A 80 -2.35 7.55 2.25
CA ALA A 80 -1.65 8.26 3.31
C ALA A 80 -0.27 7.66 3.62
N TRP A 81 -0.15 6.33 3.61
CA TRP A 81 1.14 5.66 3.75
C TRP A 81 2.12 6.06 2.65
N LEU A 82 1.67 6.12 1.38
CA LEU A 82 2.52 6.50 0.25
C LEU A 82 3.02 7.94 0.34
N ASP A 83 2.17 8.85 0.83
CA ASP A 83 2.58 10.24 1.08
C ASP A 83 3.62 10.33 2.20
N GLN A 84 3.43 9.60 3.30
CA GLN A 84 4.41 9.53 4.39
C GLN A 84 5.74 8.89 3.93
N ALA A 85 5.67 7.84 3.10
CA ALA A 85 6.85 7.18 2.54
C ALA A 85 7.63 8.15 1.64
N GLN A 86 6.95 8.91 0.79
CA GLN A 86 7.58 9.91 -0.07
C GLN A 86 8.30 10.99 0.76
N LEU A 87 7.64 11.52 1.79
CA LEU A 87 8.23 12.51 2.69
C LEU A 87 9.44 11.95 3.45
N ALA A 88 9.36 10.69 3.92
CA ALA A 88 10.45 10.03 4.59
C ALA A 88 11.68 9.86 3.67
N LEU A 89 11.48 9.48 2.41
CA LEU A 89 12.55 9.36 1.42
C LEU A 89 13.21 10.70 1.10
N GLN A 90 12.43 11.77 0.97
CA GLN A 90 12.96 13.12 0.77
C GLN A 90 13.83 13.56 1.94
N LYS A 91 13.38 13.28 3.17
CA LYS A 91 14.15 13.57 4.38
C LYS A 91 15.45 12.76 4.43
N SER A 92 15.42 11.48 4.06
CA SER A 92 16.61 10.62 3.98
C SER A 92 17.56 10.99 2.84
N ALA A 93 17.08 11.65 1.79
CA ALA A 93 17.91 12.14 0.68
C ALA A 93 18.57 13.50 0.98
N SER A 94 18.12 14.19 2.03
CA SER A 94 18.58 15.52 2.41
C SER A 94 19.61 15.51 3.55
N VAL A 95 20.03 14.32 4.00
CA VAL A 95 21.00 14.11 5.08
C VAL A 95 22.32 13.58 4.55
#